data_AF-A0A166X627-F1
#
_entry.id   AF-A0A166X627-F1
#
_cell.length_a   1.000
_cell.length_b   1.000
_cell.length_c   1.000
_cell.angle_alpha   90.00
_cell.angle_beta   90.00
_cell.angle_gamma   90.00
#
_symmetry.space_group_name_H-M   'P 1'
#
loop_
_entity.id
_entity.type
_entity.pdbx_description
1 polymer ?
#
loop_
_entity_poly.entity_id
_entity_poly.type
_entity_poly.pdbx_seq_one_letter_code
_entity_poly.pdbx_strand_id
1 'polypeptide(L)' 'MPREEYQVPTASAGAVASRGATHDVGRHEQRSIMTYLCGDCGGHVSLGKDAVVACPHCAGRVLYKERTKR' A
#
# COMPACT_ATOMS: atom_id res chain seq x y z
N MET A 1 -2.86 -43.59 13.52
CA MET A 1 -2.10 -42.60 12.73
C MET A 1 -1.81 -41.43 13.65
N PRO A 2 -0.56 -41.22 14.09
CA PRO A 2 -0.21 -40.08 14.95
C PRO A 2 -0.31 -38.79 14.14
N ARG A 3 -0.91 -37.75 14.71
CA ARG A 3 -1.05 -36.42 14.08
C ARG A 3 0.26 -35.66 14.27
N GLU A 4 0.92 -35.29 13.17
CA GLU A 4 2.10 -34.42 13.22
C GLU A 4 1.73 -33.05 13.78
N GLU A 5 2.48 -32.60 14.79
CA GLU A 5 2.31 -31.32 15.45
C GLU A 5 3.00 -30.22 14.63
N TYR A 6 2.25 -29.20 14.23
CA TYR A 6 2.77 -28.10 13.43
C TYR A 6 3.63 -27.17 14.29
N GLN A 7 4.93 -27.12 14.02
CA GLN A 7 5.86 -26.27 14.76
C GLN A 7 5.96 -24.88 14.11
N VAL A 8 5.45 -23.87 14.81
CA VAL A 8 5.56 -22.45 14.43
C VAL A 8 6.99 -21.95 14.67
N PRO A 9 7.65 -21.28 13.69
CA PRO A 9 9.00 -20.76 13.87
C PRO A 9 9.04 -19.67 14.94
N THR A 10 9.44 -20.03 16.15
CA THR A 10 9.83 -19.06 17.17
C THR A 10 11.17 -18.47 16.77
N ALA A 11 11.18 -17.20 16.36
CA ALA A 11 12.39 -16.46 16.03
C ALA A 11 13.20 -16.19 17.31
N SER A 12 14.12 -17.09 17.64
CA SER A 12 15.13 -16.90 18.68
C SER A 12 16.49 -16.64 18.02
N ALA A 13 16.91 -15.39 18.10
CA ALA A 13 18.29 -14.88 18.15
C ALA A 13 19.41 -15.63 17.39
N GLY A 14 20.02 -14.92 16.43
CA GLY A 14 21.45 -15.09 16.13
C GLY A 14 21.82 -15.44 14.69
N ALA A 15 21.46 -14.60 13.72
CA ALA A 15 22.13 -14.59 12.42
C ALA A 15 22.14 -13.17 11.84
N VAL A 16 23.18 -12.40 12.19
CA VAL A 16 23.52 -11.14 11.48
C VAL A 16 24.11 -11.52 10.12
N ALA A 17 23.25 -11.92 9.19
CA ALA A 17 23.55 -11.89 7.78
C ALA A 17 23.31 -10.45 7.32
N SER A 18 24.38 -9.67 7.21
CA SER A 18 24.39 -8.35 6.58
C SER A 18 24.04 -8.51 5.10
N ARG A 19 22.73 -8.56 4.79
CA ARG A 19 22.20 -8.57 3.42
C ARG A 19 21.89 -7.12 3.06
N GLY A 20 22.58 -6.65 2.02
CA GLY A 20 22.70 -5.24 1.64
C GLY A 20 21.39 -4.48 1.67
N ALA A 21 21.33 -3.50 2.58
CA ALA A 21 20.36 -2.43 2.53
C ALA A 21 20.74 -1.48 1.38
N THR A 22 20.25 -1.78 0.18
CA THR A 22 20.15 -0.83 -0.93
C THR A 22 18.68 -0.61 -1.27
N HIS A 23 17.87 -0.34 -0.25
CA HIS A 23 16.62 0.33 -0.51
C HIS A 23 16.93 1.83 -0.58
N ASP A 24 16.99 2.34 -1.82
CA ASP A 24 16.91 3.76 -2.13
C ASP A 24 15.54 4.28 -1.64
N VAL A 25 15.44 4.54 -0.33
CA VAL A 25 14.23 5.11 0.32
C VAL A 25 14.23 6.64 0.21
N GLY A 26 14.91 7.20 -0.79
CA GLY A 26 15.31 8.61 -0.79
C GLY A 26 14.73 9.50 -1.89
N ARG A 27 13.97 8.98 -2.87
CA ARG A 27 13.65 9.78 -4.07
C ARG A 27 12.20 9.82 -4.54
N HIS A 28 11.26 9.31 -3.76
CA HIS A 28 9.81 9.40 -4.06
C HIS A 28 9.00 10.13 -2.98
N GLU A 29 9.63 10.97 -2.16
CA GLU A 29 8.93 11.83 -1.19
C GLU A 29 8.50 13.19 -1.80
N GLN A 30 8.24 13.23 -3.11
CA GLN A 30 7.39 14.29 -3.62
C GLN A 30 5.98 13.91 -3.22
N ARG A 31 5.39 14.67 -2.30
CA ARG A 31 4.00 14.56 -1.84
C ARG A 31 3.05 14.76 -3.03
N SER A 32 3.02 13.80 -3.96
CA SER A 32 2.22 13.89 -5.17
C SER A 32 0.79 13.61 -4.77
N ILE A 33 0.03 14.67 -4.57
CA ILE A 33 -1.43 14.59 -4.54
C ILE A 33 -1.84 14.08 -5.92
N MET A 34 -2.42 12.88 -5.96
CA MET A 34 -2.89 12.26 -7.20
C MET A 34 -4.41 12.34 -7.26
N THR A 35 -4.94 12.56 -8.45
CA THR A 35 -6.37 12.56 -8.71
C THR A 35 -6.84 11.14 -9.05
N TYR A 36 -7.89 10.72 -8.36
CA TYR A 36 -8.59 9.46 -8.57
C TYR A 36 -10.04 9.73 -8.96
N LEU A 37 -10.69 8.74 -9.56
CA LEU A 37 -12.10 8.73 -9.93
C LEU A 37 -12.84 7.71 -9.07
N CYS A 38 -13.92 8.11 -8.42
CA CYS A 38 -14.74 7.17 -7.66
C CYS A 38 -15.51 6.23 -8.60
N GLY A 39 -15.49 4.92 -8.30
CA GLY A 39 -16.22 3.93 -9.10
C GLY A 39 -17.74 4.03 -9.01
N ASP A 40 -18.28 4.57 -7.91
CA ASP A 40 -19.73 4.61 -7.67
C ASP A 40 -20.35 5.92 -8.19
N CYS A 41 -19.77 7.07 -7.84
CA CYS A 41 -20.33 8.38 -8.20
C CYS A 41 -19.60 9.08 -9.36
N GLY A 42 -18.48 8.52 -9.85
CA GLY A 42 -17.68 9.12 -10.92
C GLY A 42 -16.94 10.41 -10.54
N GLY A 43 -17.03 10.85 -9.28
CA GLY A 43 -16.41 12.08 -8.81
C GLY A 43 -14.89 12.01 -8.78
N HIS A 44 -14.23 13.15 -9.03
CA HIS A 44 -12.78 13.29 -8.88
C HIS A 44 -12.44 13.47 -7.39
N VAL A 45 -11.48 12.68 -6.89
CA VAL A 45 -11.01 12.71 -5.50
C VAL A 45 -9.49 12.83 -5.51
N SER A 46 -8.96 13.90 -4.94
CA SER A 46 -7.52 14.10 -4.78
C SER A 46 -7.05 13.50 -3.45
N LEU A 47 -6.20 12.48 -3.51
CA LEU A 47 -5.66 11.80 -2.33
C LEU A 47 -4.13 11.83 -2.35
N GLY A 48 -3.56 12.05 -1.17
CA GLY A 48 -2.14 11.79 -0.91
C GLY A 48 -1.91 10.33 -0.55
N LYS A 49 -0.63 9.91 -0.52
CA LYS A 49 -0.24 8.52 -0.25
C LYS A 49 -0.73 7.97 1.11
N ASP A 50 -0.83 8.84 2.12
CA ASP A 50 -1.20 8.48 3.50
C ASP A 50 -2.69 8.81 3.81
N ALA A 51 -3.45 9.28 2.82
CA ALA A 51 -4.85 9.67 3.02
C ALA A 51 -5.78 8.44 2.99
N VAL A 52 -6.88 8.51 3.75
CA VAL A 52 -7.89 7.43 3.79
C VAL A 52 -8.53 7.26 2.41
N VAL A 53 -8.56 6.02 1.92
CA VAL A 53 -9.17 5.66 0.64
C VAL A 53 -10.69 5.63 0.79
N ALA A 54 -11.32 6.79 0.66
CA ALA A 54 -12.77 6.95 0.68
C ALA A 54 -13.19 8.15 -0.18
N CYS A 55 -14.28 8.00 -0.93
CA CYS A 55 -14.90 9.11 -1.64
C CYS A 55 -15.67 10.00 -0.63
N PRO A 56 -15.46 11.34 -0.64
CA PRO A 56 -16.15 12.25 0.27
C PRO A 56 -17.66 12.38 0.01
N HIS A 57 -18.14 11.95 -1.16
CA HIS A 57 -19.53 12.15 -1.59
C HIS A 57 -20.42 10.91 -1.40
N CYS A 58 -19.89 9.70 -1.62
CA CYS A 58 -20.66 8.45 -1.53
C CYS A 58 -20.13 7.46 -0.50
N ALA A 59 -19.03 7.80 0.21
CA ALA A 59 -18.31 6.90 1.12
C ALA A 59 -17.80 5.59 0.49
N GLY A 60 -17.86 5.47 -0.84
CA GLY A 60 -17.28 4.34 -1.59
C GLY A 60 -15.77 4.28 -1.42
N ARG A 61 -15.22 3.07 -1.34
CA ARG A 61 -13.78 2.83 -1.14
C ARG A 61 -13.04 2.43 -2.42
N VAL A 62 -13.76 2.33 -3.54
CA VAL A 62 -13.21 1.96 -4.85
C VAL A 62 -12.90 3.22 -5.64
N LEU A 63 -11.61 3.47 -5.87
CA LEU A 63 -11.11 4.64 -6.59
C LEU A 63 -10.16 4.19 -7.72
N TYR A 64 -10.41 4.66 -8.94
CA TYR A 64 -9.56 4.43 -10.12
C TYR A 64 -8.58 5.57 -10.31
N LYS A 65 -7.37 5.30 -10.80
CA LYS A 65 -6.40 6.36 -11.11
C LYS A 65 -6.81 7.12 -12.38
N GLU A 66 -6.72 8.44 -12.37
CA GLU A 66 -7.01 9.25 -13.55
C GLU A 66 -6.06 8.92 -14.73
N ARG A 67 -6.59 8.92 -15.95
CA ARG A 67 -5.83 8.61 -17.17
C ARG A 67 -4.90 9.77 -17.53
N THR A 68 -3.60 9.50 -17.64
CA THR A 68 -2.63 10.49 -18.12
C THR A 68 -2.60 10.53 -19.66
N LYS A 69 -2.28 11.70 -20.23
CA LYS A 69 -1.92 11.80 -21.65
C LYS A 69 -0.62 11.01 -21.87
N ARG A 70 -0.57 10.18 -22.90
CA ARG A 70 0.61 9.41 -23.33
C ARG A 70 1.12 9.98 -24.63
#